data_AF-F3GHG2-F1
#
_entry.id   AF-F3GHG2-F1
#
_cell.length_a   1.000
_cell.length_b   1.000
_cell.length_c   1.000
_cell.angle_alpha   90.00
_cell.angle_beta   90.00
_cell.angle_gamma   90.00
#
_symmetry.space_group_name_H-M   'P 1'
#
loop_
_entity.id
_entity.type
_entity.pdbx_description
1 polymer ?
#
loop_
_entity_poly.entity_id
_entity_poly.type
_entity_poly.pdbx_seq_one_letter_code
_entity_poly.pdbx_strand_id
1 'polypeptide(L)'
;MDTQSIDTNKVAHCTFELTGQPMSLLKCSNNESYEAFSGITGYANDPAEVSNAKLGPLPPGRYYILDRESGGRFGWLRDPVTDMIARTDRSDWFSLYRDDGEIDDRTVIDNVKRENFRLHPVGPLGLSEGCVTMTSKLGFEQLSIYLHNMDGDRIPGSGTKILWDFRRYRPEEDQVIRIVKAIMKFFAIVITAVFLARYLVGSGLVRAGLDTFLGDAIYTELSNFFSINGSEDAETLVVSLVLGFSLLLVAVLAWLLGELVTKYYSKMKNK
;
A
#
# COMPACT_ATOMS: atom_id res chain seq x y z
N MET A 1 15.87 9.10 -18.80
CA MET A 1 16.46 9.75 -17.62
C MET A 1 16.26 8.79 -16.48
N ASP A 2 17.35 8.33 -15.87
CA ASP A 2 17.30 7.32 -14.81
C ASP A 2 16.41 7.81 -13.66
N THR A 3 15.28 7.14 -13.46
CA THR A 3 14.49 7.24 -12.24
C THR A 3 15.31 6.57 -11.16
N GLN A 4 16.19 7.31 -10.49
CA GLN A 4 16.85 6.79 -9.29
C GLN A 4 15.74 6.41 -8.31
N SER A 5 15.56 5.11 -8.08
CA SER A 5 14.60 4.61 -7.11
C SER A 5 15.08 5.03 -5.73
N ILE A 6 14.29 5.86 -5.04
CA ILE A 6 14.55 6.23 -3.65
C ILE A 6 14.71 4.94 -2.83
N ASP A 7 15.83 4.81 -2.13
CA ASP A 7 16.08 3.67 -1.26
C ASP A 7 15.16 3.76 -0.04
N THR A 8 14.08 2.99 -0.05
CA THR A 8 13.07 2.98 1.02
C THR A 8 13.61 2.47 2.36
N ASN A 9 14.83 1.94 2.41
CA ASN A 9 15.49 1.58 3.68
C ASN A 9 16.20 2.77 4.35
N LYS A 10 16.45 3.86 3.61
CA LYS A 10 17.13 5.07 4.11
C LYS A 10 16.18 6.23 4.41
N VAL A 11 14.95 6.12 3.91
CA VAL A 11 13.95 7.19 3.96
C VAL A 11 12.72 6.66 4.69
N ALA A 12 12.14 7.48 5.57
CA ALA A 12 10.90 7.10 6.23
C ALA A 12 9.76 7.09 5.19
N HIS A 13 8.73 6.27 5.38
CA HIS A 13 7.54 6.33 4.54
C HIS A 13 6.29 6.38 5.42
N CYS A 14 5.48 7.41 5.22
CA CYS A 14 4.25 7.61 5.96
C CYS A 14 3.05 7.62 5.01
N THR A 15 1.92 7.12 5.48
CA THR A 15 0.65 7.15 4.75
C THR A 15 -0.40 7.78 5.63
N PHE A 16 -1.14 8.73 5.06
CA PHE A 16 -2.31 9.34 5.69
C PHE A 16 -3.48 9.27 4.73
N GLU A 17 -4.63 8.83 5.23
CA GLU A 17 -5.82 8.59 4.43
C GLU A 17 -6.87 9.68 4.68
N LEU A 18 -7.46 10.20 3.62
CA LEU A 18 -8.62 11.09 3.70
C LEU A 18 -9.89 10.24 3.84
N THR A 19 -10.27 9.95 5.08
CA THR A 19 -11.36 9.03 5.44
C THR A 19 -12.76 9.67 5.44
N GLY A 20 -12.86 10.99 5.30
CA GLY A 20 -14.06 11.79 5.54
C GLY A 20 -14.50 11.84 7.02
N GLN A 21 -13.74 11.23 7.93
CA GLN A 21 -13.99 11.27 9.36
C GLN A 21 -13.20 12.41 10.01
N PRO A 22 -13.63 12.91 11.19
CA PRO A 22 -12.90 13.97 11.89
C PRO A 22 -11.43 13.63 12.17
N MET A 23 -11.12 12.34 12.28
CA MET A 23 -9.78 11.81 12.55
C MET A 23 -9.40 10.71 11.56
N SER A 24 -8.11 10.60 11.30
CA SER A 24 -7.48 9.54 10.51
C SER A 24 -6.17 9.10 11.17
N LEU A 25 -5.50 8.11 10.58
CA LEU A 25 -4.23 7.60 11.08
C LEU A 25 -3.10 7.94 10.11
N LEU A 26 -2.10 8.64 10.63
CA LEU A 26 -0.80 8.80 10.01
C LEU A 26 0.05 7.58 10.38
N LYS A 27 0.24 6.66 9.42
CA LYS A 27 0.95 5.39 9.62
C LYS A 27 2.34 5.49 9.03
N CYS A 28 3.37 5.32 9.85
CA CYS A 28 4.75 5.48 9.41
C CYS A 28 5.55 4.17 9.43
N SER A 29 6.69 4.17 8.74
CA SER A 29 7.60 3.04 8.57
C SER A 29 8.28 2.53 9.84
N ASN A 30 8.21 3.29 10.94
CA ASN A 30 8.57 2.84 12.28
C ASN A 30 7.55 1.87 12.89
N ASN A 31 6.54 1.44 12.13
CA ASN A 31 5.48 0.52 12.56
C ASN A 31 4.57 1.14 13.65
N GLU A 32 4.58 2.47 13.77
CA GLU A 32 3.69 3.25 14.62
C GLU A 32 2.56 3.88 13.81
N SER A 33 1.47 4.22 14.51
CA SER A 33 0.33 4.94 13.94
C SER A 33 -0.08 6.07 14.86
N TYR A 34 -0.23 7.25 14.28
CA TYR A 34 -0.56 8.45 15.02
C TYR A 34 -1.91 9.00 14.59
N GLU A 35 -2.73 9.37 15.56
CA GLU A 35 -3.95 10.10 15.29
C GLU A 35 -3.64 11.48 14.72
N ALA A 36 -4.17 11.75 13.53
CA ALA A 36 -3.99 13.00 12.84
C ALA A 36 -5.24 13.38 12.03
N PHE A 37 -5.34 14.65 11.68
CA PHE A 37 -6.38 15.17 10.80
C PHE A 37 -5.79 16.20 9.85
N SER A 38 -6.50 16.46 8.76
CA SER A 38 -6.12 17.47 7.78
C SER A 38 -7.34 18.25 7.30
N GLY A 39 -7.22 19.57 7.21
CA GLY A 39 -8.37 20.43 6.92
C GLY A 39 -9.10 20.88 8.19
N ILE A 40 -9.91 21.91 8.07
CA ILE A 40 -10.63 22.48 9.21
C ILE A 40 -11.87 21.66 9.57
N THR A 41 -12.45 21.90 10.75
CA THR A 41 -13.71 21.29 11.17
C THR A 41 -14.79 21.42 10.08
N GLY A 42 -15.42 20.30 9.71
CA GLY A 42 -16.44 20.23 8.65
C GLY A 42 -15.90 19.88 7.26
N TYR A 43 -14.59 20.03 7.04
CA TYR A 43 -13.88 19.66 5.81
C TYR A 43 -12.76 18.64 6.08
N ALA A 44 -12.60 18.25 7.34
CA ALA A 44 -11.50 17.44 7.82
C ALA A 44 -11.50 16.06 7.17
N ASN A 45 -10.36 15.71 6.59
CA ASN A 45 -10.10 14.45 5.93
C ASN A 45 -11.08 14.12 4.78
N ASP A 46 -11.81 15.09 4.23
CA ASP A 46 -12.76 14.86 3.14
C ASP A 46 -12.06 14.94 1.78
N PRO A 47 -11.93 13.84 1.02
CA PRO A 47 -11.30 13.86 -0.29
C PRO A 47 -12.06 14.70 -1.33
N ALA A 48 -13.36 14.99 -1.13
CA ALA A 48 -14.13 15.85 -2.01
C ALA A 48 -13.83 17.34 -1.83
N GLU A 49 -13.21 17.71 -0.71
CA GLU A 49 -12.97 19.12 -0.33
C GLU A 49 -11.52 19.57 -0.61
N VAL A 50 -10.73 18.74 -1.29
CA VAL A 50 -9.31 19.01 -1.58
C VAL A 50 -9.08 20.30 -2.38
N SER A 51 -10.01 20.64 -3.27
CA SER A 51 -9.97 21.88 -4.06
C SER A 51 -10.38 23.12 -3.26
N ASN A 52 -10.69 22.99 -1.97
CA ASN A 52 -11.04 24.12 -1.12
C ASN A 52 -9.77 24.79 -0.56
N ALA A 53 -9.42 25.95 -1.14
CA ALA A 53 -8.11 26.61 -1.01
C ALA A 53 -7.63 26.94 0.42
N LYS A 54 -8.52 26.95 1.42
CA LYS A 54 -8.15 27.24 2.82
C LYS A 54 -8.75 26.27 3.83
N LEU A 55 -9.83 25.58 3.45
CA LEU A 55 -10.59 24.74 4.37
C LEU A 55 -10.29 23.25 4.17
N GLY A 56 -9.96 22.89 2.93
CA GLY A 56 -9.78 21.52 2.50
C GLY A 56 -8.55 20.83 3.09
N PRO A 57 -8.54 19.50 3.11
CA PRO A 57 -7.42 18.72 3.58
C PRO A 57 -6.20 18.79 2.64
N LEU A 58 -5.09 18.22 3.10
CA LEU A 58 -3.90 17.97 2.30
C LEU A 58 -4.32 17.16 1.07
N PRO A 59 -4.01 17.64 -0.14
CA PRO A 59 -4.39 16.93 -1.33
C PRO A 59 -3.78 15.53 -1.46
N PRO A 60 -4.48 14.55 -2.03
CA PRO A 60 -3.90 13.24 -2.28
C PRO A 60 -2.78 13.32 -3.32
N GLY A 61 -1.59 12.88 -2.93
CA GLY A 61 -0.42 12.87 -3.81
C GLY A 61 0.77 12.28 -3.09
N ARG A 62 1.93 12.29 -3.74
CA ARG A 62 3.19 12.02 -3.07
C ARG A 62 3.77 13.31 -2.54
N TYR A 63 4.37 13.25 -1.36
CA TYR A 63 4.96 14.38 -0.67
C TYR A 63 6.34 14.00 -0.14
N TYR A 64 7.28 14.90 -0.35
CA TYR A 64 8.55 14.97 0.35
C TYR A 64 8.30 15.68 1.68
N ILE A 65 8.85 15.13 2.75
CA ILE A 65 8.84 15.78 4.05
C ILE A 65 10.27 16.30 4.28
N LEU A 66 10.36 17.58 4.59
CA LEU A 66 11.62 18.30 4.76
C LEU A 66 11.60 19.01 6.11
N ASP A 67 12.78 19.28 6.66
CA ASP A 67 12.89 20.21 7.79
C ASP A 67 12.33 21.57 7.37
N ARG A 68 11.62 22.25 8.28
CA ARG A 68 11.07 23.57 7.97
C ARG A 68 12.19 24.61 7.82
N GLU A 69 12.25 25.25 6.66
CA GLU A 69 13.02 26.48 6.50
C GLU A 69 12.36 27.62 7.29
N SER A 70 13.12 28.32 8.14
CA SER A 70 12.61 29.49 8.89
C SER A 70 12.06 30.55 7.93
N GLY A 71 10.91 31.13 8.22
CA GLY A 71 10.17 31.95 7.24
C GLY A 71 10.87 33.27 6.85
N GLY A 72 11.28 33.40 5.59
CA GLY A 72 11.79 34.65 5.01
C GLY A 72 13.09 35.19 5.63
N ARG A 73 13.57 36.33 5.13
CA ARG A 73 14.90 36.91 5.46
C ARG A 73 15.13 37.21 6.96
N PHE A 74 14.08 37.24 7.78
CA PHE A 74 14.13 37.53 9.22
C PHE A 74 13.39 36.48 10.09
N GLY A 75 13.09 35.29 9.54
CA GLY A 75 12.34 34.24 10.26
C GLY A 75 12.97 33.83 11.58
N TRP A 76 14.31 33.75 11.62
CA TRP A 76 15.09 33.43 12.82
C TRP A 76 14.83 34.38 14.01
N LEU A 77 14.40 35.62 13.76
CA LEU A 77 14.10 36.59 14.81
C LEU A 77 12.61 36.62 15.19
N ARG A 78 11.72 36.31 14.24
CA ARG A 78 10.26 36.39 14.44
C ARG A 78 9.67 35.10 14.98
N ASP A 79 10.13 33.96 14.48
CA ASP A 79 9.56 32.65 14.81
C ASP A 79 9.58 32.41 16.34
N PRO A 80 10.71 32.61 17.08
CA PRO A 80 10.74 32.38 18.53
C PRO A 80 9.75 33.24 19.34
N VAL A 81 9.53 34.50 18.92
CA VAL A 81 8.60 35.42 19.60
C VAL A 81 7.16 34.99 19.36
N THR A 82 6.85 34.62 18.12
CA THR A 82 5.50 34.17 17.74
C THR A 82 5.18 32.81 18.36
N ASP A 83 6.18 31.95 18.50
CA ASP A 83 6.12 30.61 19.08
C ASP A 83 5.92 30.66 20.60
N MET A 84 6.58 31.60 21.28
CA MET A 84 6.36 31.87 22.71
C MET A 84 4.93 32.38 22.99
N ILE A 85 4.39 33.22 22.11
CA ILE A 85 3.01 33.76 22.21
C ILE A 85 1.99 32.67 21.87
N ALA A 86 2.25 31.85 20.85
CA ALA A 86 1.38 30.77 20.41
C ALA A 86 1.50 29.49 21.27
N ARG A 87 2.47 29.42 22.20
CA ARG A 87 2.85 28.22 22.96
C ARG A 87 3.10 27.00 22.07
N THR A 88 3.59 27.22 20.86
CA THR A 88 3.93 26.17 19.90
C THR A 88 5.37 26.38 19.49
N ASP A 89 6.25 25.41 19.73
CA ASP A 89 7.56 25.41 19.09
C ASP A 89 7.36 24.98 17.63
N ARG A 90 7.52 25.91 16.69
CA ARG A 90 7.34 25.64 15.26
C ARG A 90 8.66 25.31 14.58
N SER A 91 9.79 25.37 15.29
CA SER A 91 11.10 25.02 14.72
C SER A 91 11.17 23.53 14.32
N ASP A 92 10.46 22.67 15.05
CA ASP A 92 10.43 21.22 14.81
C ASP A 92 9.43 20.78 13.73
N TRP A 93 8.66 21.70 13.14
CA TRP A 93 7.67 21.33 12.12
C TRP A 93 8.35 20.87 10.85
N PHE A 94 7.66 20.02 10.09
CA PHE A 94 8.14 19.59 8.78
C PHE A 94 7.34 20.23 7.66
N SER A 95 8.01 20.56 6.56
CA SER A 95 7.38 21.00 5.32
C SER A 95 6.99 19.80 4.46
N LEU A 96 5.82 19.87 3.82
CA LEU A 96 5.30 18.84 2.92
C LEU A 96 5.30 19.37 1.49
N TYR A 97 6.32 19.03 0.69
CA TYR A 97 6.40 19.44 -0.72
C TYR A 97 5.84 18.36 -1.60
N ARG A 98 4.90 18.70 -2.47
CA ARG A 98 4.26 17.70 -3.33
C ARG A 98 5.25 17.26 -4.41
N ASP A 99 5.25 15.96 -4.73
CA ASP A 99 5.97 15.42 -5.88
C ASP A 99 5.11 15.60 -7.14
N ASP A 100 5.06 16.83 -7.66
CA ASP A 100 4.35 17.19 -8.90
C ASP A 100 5.28 17.68 -10.01
N GLY A 101 6.59 17.50 -9.83
CA GLY A 101 7.65 17.88 -10.77
C GLY A 101 8.34 19.20 -10.42
N GLU A 102 7.78 19.99 -9.50
CA GLU A 102 8.44 21.12 -8.87
C GLU A 102 8.76 20.77 -7.41
N ILE A 103 9.93 21.18 -6.92
CA ILE A 103 10.33 20.98 -5.51
C ILE A 103 10.12 22.32 -4.81
N ASP A 104 8.89 22.58 -4.42
CA ASP A 104 8.54 23.81 -3.73
C ASP A 104 7.36 23.61 -2.75
N ASP A 105 7.04 24.69 -2.04
CA ASP A 105 6.02 24.71 -1.01
C ASP A 105 4.63 25.07 -1.54
N ARG A 106 4.40 24.91 -2.85
CA ARG A 106 3.13 25.19 -3.51
C ARG A 106 2.74 24.02 -4.42
N THR A 107 1.48 23.99 -4.80
CA THR A 107 0.97 23.05 -5.80
C THR A 107 -0.32 23.61 -6.38
N VAL A 108 -0.68 23.15 -7.57
CA VAL A 108 -1.94 23.50 -8.22
C VAL A 108 -2.78 22.24 -8.42
N ILE A 109 -4.02 22.27 -7.93
CA ILE A 109 -4.96 21.16 -8.02
C ILE A 109 -6.31 21.72 -8.42
N ASP A 110 -6.89 21.18 -9.50
CA ASP A 110 -8.15 21.64 -10.06
C ASP A 110 -8.20 23.17 -10.26
N ASN A 111 -7.09 23.72 -10.77
CA ASN A 111 -6.86 25.16 -10.96
C ASN A 111 -6.82 26.00 -9.66
N VAL A 112 -6.76 25.35 -8.50
CA VAL A 112 -6.62 26.00 -7.19
C VAL A 112 -5.18 25.91 -6.72
N LYS A 113 -4.55 27.06 -6.47
CA LYS A 113 -3.22 27.15 -5.85
C LYS A 113 -3.33 26.83 -4.36
N ARG A 114 -2.51 25.90 -3.87
CA ARG A 114 -2.36 25.53 -2.46
C ARG A 114 -0.88 25.58 -2.07
N GLU A 115 -0.57 25.88 -0.82
CA GLU A 115 0.80 26.12 -0.38
C GLU A 115 0.98 26.00 1.15
N ASN A 116 2.24 25.98 1.60
CA ASN A 116 2.65 25.95 3.01
C ASN A 116 2.14 24.75 3.80
N PHE A 117 2.12 23.58 3.18
CA PHE A 117 1.69 22.37 3.87
C PHE A 117 2.73 21.91 4.89
N ARG A 118 2.27 21.57 6.09
CA ARG A 118 3.12 21.15 7.20
C ARG A 118 2.66 19.85 7.83
N LEU A 119 3.60 19.13 8.43
CA LEU A 119 3.32 18.13 9.46
C LEU A 119 3.68 18.72 10.81
N HIS A 120 2.70 18.82 11.70
CA HIS A 120 2.86 19.49 12.99
C HIS A 120 1.89 18.94 14.06
N PRO A 121 2.16 19.14 15.37
CA PRO A 121 1.19 18.82 16.40
C PRO A 121 0.08 19.87 16.46
N VAL A 122 -1.04 19.49 17.05
CA VAL A 122 -2.18 20.38 17.29
C VAL A 122 -1.75 21.59 18.15
N GLY A 123 -2.06 22.78 17.65
CA GLY A 123 -1.86 24.04 18.40
C GLY A 123 -3.07 24.38 19.28
N PRO A 124 -3.01 25.45 20.09
CA PRO A 124 -4.10 25.83 21.00
C PRO A 124 -5.46 26.04 20.35
N LEU A 125 -5.48 26.44 19.07
CA LEU A 125 -6.70 26.68 18.29
C LEU A 125 -7.21 25.44 17.55
N GLY A 126 -6.45 24.35 17.50
CA GLY A 126 -6.88 23.11 16.83
C GLY A 126 -7.07 23.19 15.32
N LEU A 127 -6.51 24.20 14.65
CA LEU A 127 -6.73 24.45 13.22
C LEU A 127 -5.73 23.71 12.33
N SER A 128 -6.20 23.26 11.16
CA SER A 128 -5.40 22.69 10.07
C SER A 128 -5.89 23.24 8.74
N GLU A 129 -5.16 24.16 8.11
CA GLU A 129 -5.54 24.74 6.80
C GLU A 129 -5.06 23.87 5.62
N GLY A 130 -5.15 22.54 5.78
CA GLY A 130 -4.65 21.53 4.85
C GLY A 130 -3.31 20.91 5.24
N CYS A 131 -2.82 21.17 6.45
CA CYS A 131 -1.66 20.49 7.03
C CYS A 131 -2.03 19.07 7.50
N VAL A 132 -1.05 18.21 7.77
CA VAL A 132 -1.28 16.99 8.56
C VAL A 132 -1.02 17.36 10.01
N THR A 133 -2.07 17.38 10.82
CA THR A 133 -2.02 17.84 12.21
C THR A 133 -2.22 16.67 13.16
N MET A 134 -1.19 16.35 13.95
CA MET A 134 -1.22 15.27 14.94
C MET A 134 -1.88 15.73 16.23
N THR A 135 -2.78 14.93 16.81
CA THR A 135 -3.49 15.31 18.05
C THR A 135 -2.61 15.25 19.29
N SER A 136 -1.59 14.40 19.27
CA SER A 136 -0.65 14.22 20.37
C SER A 136 0.66 14.95 20.12
N LYS A 137 1.00 15.91 20.98
CA LYS A 137 2.31 16.56 20.97
C LYS A 137 3.44 15.55 21.23
N LEU A 138 3.26 14.65 22.20
CA LEU A 138 4.24 13.60 22.50
C LEU A 138 4.42 12.65 21.31
N GLY A 139 3.32 12.29 20.63
CA GLY A 139 3.39 11.48 19.41
C GLY A 139 4.16 12.19 18.29
N PHE A 140 3.98 13.50 18.16
CA PHE A 140 4.75 14.31 17.22
C PHE A 140 6.23 14.37 17.58
N GLU A 141 6.59 14.55 18.85
CA GLU A 141 7.99 14.53 19.31
C GLU A 141 8.65 13.16 19.02
N GLN A 142 7.95 12.06 19.28
CA GLN A 142 8.41 10.71 18.93
C GLN A 142 8.63 10.54 17.42
N LEU A 143 7.68 11.03 16.61
CA LEU A 143 7.81 11.00 15.16
C LEU A 143 9.00 11.85 14.72
N SER A 144 9.11 13.10 15.17
CA SER A 144 10.21 14.01 14.84
C SER A 144 11.60 13.39 15.12
N ILE A 145 11.78 12.77 16.30
CA ILE A 145 13.01 12.04 16.63
C ILE A 145 13.28 10.90 15.64
N TYR A 146 12.26 10.10 15.29
CA TYR A 146 12.39 9.04 14.30
C TYR A 146 12.87 9.60 12.95
N LEU A 147 12.35 10.74 12.51
CA LEU A 147 12.71 11.34 11.22
C LEU A 147 14.09 11.92 11.19
N HIS A 148 14.46 12.73 12.18
CA HIS A 148 15.79 13.32 12.21
C HIS A 148 16.90 12.27 12.30
N ASN A 149 16.60 11.09 12.86
CA ASN A 149 17.53 9.96 12.92
C ASN A 149 17.63 9.14 11.62
N MET A 150 16.76 9.36 10.63
CA MET A 150 16.89 8.71 9.34
C MET A 150 18.05 9.29 8.55
N ASP A 151 18.81 8.42 7.88
CA ASP A 151 19.89 8.82 6.96
C ASP A 151 19.38 9.81 5.90
N GLY A 152 18.13 9.61 5.45
CA GLY A 152 17.49 10.36 4.39
C GLY A 152 18.09 10.06 3.02
N ASP A 153 17.52 10.68 2.00
CA ASP A 153 18.05 10.65 0.63
C ASP A 153 18.06 12.07 0.05
N ARG A 154 18.60 12.31 -1.14
CA ARG A 154 18.53 13.62 -1.80
C ARG A 154 17.44 13.65 -2.85
N ILE A 155 16.69 14.76 -2.94
CA ILE A 155 15.76 14.93 -4.05
C ILE A 155 16.56 15.01 -5.36
N PRO A 156 16.25 14.17 -6.37
CA PRO A 156 16.84 14.29 -7.69
C PRO A 156 16.65 15.71 -8.23
N GLY A 157 17.75 16.42 -8.50
CA GLY A 157 17.73 17.75 -9.11
C GLY A 157 17.81 18.95 -8.16
N SER A 158 17.51 18.82 -6.85
CA SER A 158 17.67 19.95 -5.89
C SER A 158 18.81 19.76 -4.87
N GLY A 159 19.20 18.51 -4.59
CA GLY A 159 20.21 18.22 -3.56
C GLY A 159 19.72 18.33 -2.11
N THR A 160 18.44 18.67 -1.89
CA THR A 160 17.82 18.77 -0.57
C THR A 160 17.60 17.39 0.05
N LYS A 161 17.85 17.23 1.35
CA LYS A 161 17.61 15.97 2.07
C LYS A 161 16.10 15.71 2.15
N ILE A 162 15.64 14.65 1.50
CA ILE A 162 14.33 14.03 1.70
C ILE A 162 14.39 13.18 2.95
N LEU A 163 13.45 13.40 3.85
CA LEU A 163 13.20 12.49 4.96
C LEU A 163 12.10 11.46 4.61
N TRP A 164 11.28 11.68 3.57
CA TRP A 164 10.07 10.88 3.28
C TRP A 164 9.55 10.67 1.83
N ASP A 165 8.80 9.58 1.61
CA ASP A 165 7.90 9.29 0.46
C ASP A 165 6.45 9.01 0.95
N PHE A 166 5.51 9.92 0.69
CA PHE A 166 4.08 9.73 0.98
C PHE A 166 3.40 8.96 -0.16
N ARG A 167 3.03 7.69 0.02
CA ARG A 167 2.28 6.94 -1.00
C ARG A 167 0.79 6.90 -0.67
N ARG A 168 -0.04 7.39 -1.60
CA ARG A 168 -1.51 7.37 -1.54
C ARG A 168 -2.02 5.95 -1.20
N TYR A 169 -2.81 5.82 -0.14
CA TYR A 169 -3.76 4.70 0.00
C TYR A 169 -5.02 5.09 -0.79
N ARG A 170 -5.23 4.47 -1.95
CA ARG A 170 -6.46 4.62 -2.75
C ARG A 170 -7.28 3.34 -2.60
N PRO A 171 -8.38 3.33 -1.84
CA PRO A 171 -9.13 2.10 -1.56
C PRO A 171 -9.71 1.45 -2.83
N GLU A 172 -10.04 2.23 -3.86
CA GLU A 172 -10.56 1.70 -5.13
C GLU A 172 -9.50 0.96 -5.96
N GLU A 173 -8.28 1.51 -6.05
CA GLU A 173 -7.18 0.89 -6.80
C GLU A 173 -6.65 -0.36 -6.08
N ASP A 174 -6.64 -0.40 -4.75
CA ASP A 174 -6.29 -1.61 -4.00
C ASP A 174 -7.37 -2.70 -4.11
N GLN A 175 -8.65 -2.35 -4.14
CA GLN A 175 -9.71 -3.35 -4.38
C GLN A 175 -9.61 -3.89 -5.80
N VAL A 176 -9.45 -3.02 -6.81
CA VAL A 176 -9.26 -3.44 -8.20
C VAL A 176 -7.97 -4.26 -8.34
N ILE A 177 -6.84 -3.87 -7.77
CA ILE A 177 -5.58 -4.62 -7.84
C ILE A 177 -5.67 -5.93 -7.06
N ARG A 178 -6.35 -5.98 -5.91
CA ARG A 178 -6.60 -7.23 -5.17
C ARG A 178 -7.49 -8.17 -5.98
N ILE A 179 -8.56 -7.65 -6.58
CA ILE A 179 -9.46 -8.40 -7.45
C ILE A 179 -8.70 -8.89 -8.69
N VAL A 180 -7.94 -8.02 -9.36
CA VAL A 180 -7.10 -8.36 -10.51
C VAL A 180 -6.05 -9.40 -10.13
N LYS A 181 -5.34 -9.24 -9.00
CA LYS A 181 -4.39 -10.25 -8.52
C LYS A 181 -5.08 -11.57 -8.16
N ALA A 182 -6.29 -11.54 -7.59
CA ALA A 182 -7.06 -12.73 -7.30
C ALA A 182 -7.51 -13.44 -8.59
N ILE A 183 -7.98 -12.67 -9.58
CA ILE A 183 -8.35 -13.16 -10.92
C ILE A 183 -7.14 -13.73 -11.65
N MET A 184 -6.01 -13.03 -11.64
CA MET A 184 -4.76 -13.50 -12.25
C MET A 184 -4.24 -14.77 -11.58
N LYS A 185 -4.33 -14.87 -10.25
CA LYS A 185 -4.01 -16.11 -9.52
C LYS A 185 -4.97 -17.24 -9.88
N PHE A 186 -6.27 -16.97 -9.98
CA PHE A 186 -7.26 -17.95 -10.41
C PHE A 186 -6.93 -18.49 -11.81
N PHE A 187 -6.70 -17.61 -12.78
CA PHE A 187 -6.31 -18.01 -14.12
C PHE A 187 -4.96 -18.73 -14.15
N ALA A 188 -3.97 -18.30 -13.38
CA ALA A 188 -2.68 -18.99 -13.29
C ALA A 188 -2.83 -20.42 -12.75
N ILE A 189 -3.68 -20.63 -11.72
CA ILE A 189 -4.00 -21.96 -11.18
C ILE A 189 -4.69 -22.80 -12.26
N VAL A 190 -5.72 -22.26 -12.93
CA VAL A 190 -6.46 -22.98 -13.98
C VAL A 190 -5.54 -23.36 -15.14
N ILE A 191 -4.73 -22.43 -15.65
CA ILE A 191 -3.78 -22.67 -16.73
C ILE A 191 -2.78 -23.76 -16.33
N THR A 192 -2.19 -23.66 -15.13
CA THR A 192 -1.23 -24.64 -14.62
C THR A 192 -1.88 -26.02 -14.48
N ALA A 193 -3.11 -26.10 -13.98
CA ALA A 193 -3.86 -27.33 -13.85
C ALA A 193 -4.19 -27.96 -15.21
N VAL A 194 -4.55 -27.15 -16.21
CA VAL A 194 -4.78 -27.63 -17.58
C VAL A 194 -3.50 -28.18 -18.21
N PHE A 195 -2.37 -27.48 -18.07
CA PHE A 195 -1.08 -27.98 -18.56
C PHE A 195 -0.66 -29.27 -17.86
N LEU A 196 -0.87 -29.36 -16.54
CA LEU A 196 -0.60 -30.57 -15.77
C LEU A 196 -1.48 -31.74 -16.25
N ALA A 197 -2.79 -31.51 -16.39
CA ALA A 197 -3.72 -32.53 -16.87
C ALA A 197 -3.36 -33.01 -18.29
N ARG A 198 -3.03 -32.08 -19.19
CA ARG A 198 -2.54 -32.37 -20.55
C ARG A 198 -1.27 -33.23 -20.52
N TYR A 199 -0.32 -32.89 -19.66
CA TYR A 199 0.92 -33.65 -19.49
C TYR A 199 0.65 -35.06 -18.94
N LEU A 200 -0.20 -35.20 -17.92
CA LEU A 200 -0.53 -36.48 -17.30
C LEU A 200 -1.23 -37.44 -18.27
N VAL A 201 -2.14 -36.94 -19.10
CA VAL A 201 -2.80 -37.72 -20.15
C VAL A 201 -1.82 -38.04 -21.28
N GLY A 202 -1.09 -37.04 -21.81
CA GLY A 202 -0.19 -37.19 -22.95
C GLY A 202 1.07 -38.00 -22.69
N SER A 203 1.53 -38.07 -21.44
CA SER A 203 2.67 -38.91 -21.01
C SER A 203 2.31 -40.40 -20.86
N GLY A 204 1.02 -40.74 -20.95
CA GLY A 204 0.54 -42.11 -20.70
C GLY A 204 0.52 -42.51 -19.22
N LEU A 205 0.86 -41.60 -18.29
CA LEU A 205 0.90 -41.90 -16.85
C LEU A 205 -0.50 -42.20 -16.29
N VAL A 206 -1.52 -41.47 -16.77
CA VAL A 206 -2.93 -41.75 -16.43
C VAL A 206 -3.32 -43.14 -16.92
N ARG A 207 -2.95 -43.49 -18.16
CA ARG A 207 -3.25 -44.81 -18.74
C ARG A 207 -2.56 -45.93 -17.95
N ALA A 208 -1.26 -45.77 -17.66
CA ALA A 208 -0.49 -46.72 -16.88
C ALA A 208 -1.06 -46.92 -15.46
N GLY A 209 -1.61 -45.86 -14.85
CA GLY A 209 -2.31 -45.95 -13.56
C GLY A 209 -3.64 -46.69 -13.64
N LEU A 210 -4.44 -46.40 -14.67
CA LEU A 210 -5.73 -47.05 -14.91
C LEU A 210 -5.58 -48.55 -15.24
N ASP A 211 -4.50 -48.96 -15.90
CA ASP A 211 -4.25 -50.36 -16.23
C ASP A 211 -3.80 -51.20 -15.00
N THR A 212 -3.69 -50.61 -13.81
CA THR A 212 -3.44 -51.35 -12.55
C THR A 212 -4.71 -51.94 -11.96
N PHE A 213 -4.60 -53.01 -11.16
CA PHE A 213 -5.76 -53.64 -10.49
C PHE A 213 -6.61 -52.65 -9.68
N LEU A 214 -5.99 -51.67 -9.03
CA LEU A 214 -6.69 -50.62 -8.29
C LEU A 214 -7.28 -49.55 -9.21
N GLY A 215 -6.53 -49.15 -10.24
CA GLY A 215 -6.97 -48.16 -11.22
C GLY A 215 -8.20 -48.61 -12.01
N ASP A 216 -8.21 -49.87 -12.45
CA ASP A 216 -9.29 -50.47 -13.21
C ASP A 216 -10.57 -50.62 -12.37
N ALA A 217 -10.44 -51.02 -11.10
CA ALA A 217 -11.56 -51.08 -10.16
C ALA A 217 -12.17 -49.69 -9.89
N ILE A 218 -11.31 -48.67 -9.66
CA ILE A 218 -11.74 -47.29 -9.44
C ILE A 218 -12.43 -46.74 -10.70
N TYR A 219 -11.86 -47.00 -11.89
CA TYR A 219 -12.42 -46.58 -13.16
C TYR A 219 -13.79 -47.19 -13.42
N THR A 220 -13.94 -48.49 -13.17
CA THR A 220 -15.19 -49.22 -13.35
C THR A 220 -16.27 -48.67 -12.43
N GLU A 221 -15.98 -48.45 -11.14
CA GLU A 221 -16.91 -47.83 -10.18
C GLU A 221 -17.36 -46.43 -10.61
N LEU A 222 -16.41 -45.58 -11.03
CA LEU A 222 -16.72 -44.23 -11.53
C LEU A 222 -17.57 -44.27 -12.81
N SER A 223 -17.22 -45.14 -13.76
CA SER A 223 -17.98 -45.27 -15.02
C SER A 223 -19.41 -45.74 -14.79
N ASN A 224 -19.62 -46.67 -13.84
CA ASN A 224 -20.93 -47.14 -13.44
C ASN A 224 -21.74 -46.05 -12.72
N PHE A 225 -21.09 -45.31 -11.82
CA PHE A 225 -21.74 -44.19 -11.11
C PHE A 225 -22.25 -43.12 -12.08
N PHE A 226 -21.49 -42.82 -13.14
CA PHE A 226 -21.87 -41.84 -14.16
C PHE A 226 -22.69 -42.42 -15.33
N SER A 227 -23.03 -43.72 -15.32
CA SER A 227 -23.84 -44.39 -16.36
C SER A 227 -23.32 -44.18 -17.78
N ILE A 228 -22.01 -44.29 -17.96
CA ILE A 228 -21.33 -43.97 -19.22
C ILE A 228 -21.48 -45.13 -20.22
N ASN A 229 -22.08 -44.84 -21.39
CA ASN A 229 -22.34 -45.83 -22.43
C ASN A 229 -21.55 -45.50 -23.71
N GLY A 230 -20.28 -45.90 -23.75
CA GLY A 230 -19.44 -45.74 -24.94
C GLY A 230 -18.00 -45.37 -24.61
N SER A 231 -17.08 -45.64 -25.54
CA SER A 231 -15.64 -45.37 -25.35
C SER A 231 -15.31 -43.87 -25.35
N GLU A 232 -16.04 -43.07 -26.12
CA GLU A 232 -15.83 -41.61 -26.21
C GLU A 232 -16.24 -40.89 -24.90
N ASP A 233 -17.38 -41.28 -24.34
CA ASP A 233 -17.86 -40.78 -23.04
C ASP A 233 -16.97 -41.23 -21.87
N ALA A 234 -16.31 -42.39 -22.02
CA ALA A 234 -15.32 -42.91 -21.08
C ALA A 234 -14.01 -42.09 -21.08
N GLU A 235 -13.52 -41.69 -22.25
CA GLU A 235 -12.32 -40.86 -22.36
C GLU A 235 -12.56 -39.43 -21.84
N THR A 236 -13.74 -38.86 -22.12
CA THR A 236 -14.13 -37.53 -21.61
C THR A 236 -14.29 -37.53 -20.09
N LEU A 237 -14.75 -38.63 -19.49
CA LEU A 237 -14.77 -38.82 -18.04
C LEU A 237 -13.34 -38.78 -17.46
N VAL A 238 -12.42 -39.56 -18.03
CA VAL A 238 -11.03 -39.63 -17.54
C VAL A 238 -10.37 -38.25 -17.63
N VAL A 239 -10.52 -37.55 -18.74
CA VAL A 239 -9.96 -36.20 -18.93
C VAL A 239 -10.55 -35.21 -17.91
N SER A 240 -11.86 -35.27 -17.68
CA SER A 240 -12.55 -34.40 -16.72
C SER A 240 -12.12 -34.65 -15.28
N LEU A 241 -11.97 -35.92 -14.89
CA LEU A 241 -11.47 -36.31 -13.57
C LEU A 241 -10.03 -35.84 -13.35
N VAL A 242 -9.15 -36.10 -14.31
CA VAL A 242 -7.74 -35.68 -14.23
C VAL A 242 -7.61 -34.16 -14.14
N LEU A 243 -8.44 -33.40 -14.86
CA LEU A 243 -8.48 -31.94 -14.77
C LEU A 243 -8.95 -31.47 -13.39
N GLY A 244 -10.02 -32.06 -12.85
CA GLY A 244 -10.54 -31.73 -11.53
C GLY A 244 -9.51 -31.98 -10.42
N PHE A 245 -8.85 -33.13 -10.44
CA PHE A 245 -7.77 -33.44 -9.49
C PHE A 245 -6.56 -32.52 -9.64
N SER A 246 -6.16 -32.20 -10.87
CA SER A 246 -5.06 -31.27 -11.14
C SER A 246 -5.36 -29.88 -10.59
N LEU A 247 -6.61 -29.41 -10.72
CA LEU A 247 -7.04 -28.10 -10.21
C LEU A 247 -7.03 -28.05 -8.68
N LEU A 248 -7.53 -29.10 -8.02
CA LEU A 248 -7.49 -29.22 -6.57
C LEU A 248 -6.05 -29.25 -6.05
N LEU A 249 -5.19 -30.08 -6.67
CA LEU A 249 -3.79 -30.23 -6.27
C LEU A 249 -3.04 -28.89 -6.39
N VAL A 250 -3.14 -28.21 -7.53
CA VAL A 250 -2.46 -26.93 -7.77
C VAL A 250 -2.95 -25.86 -6.80
N ALA A 251 -4.26 -25.81 -6.49
CA ALA A 251 -4.81 -24.86 -5.54
C ALA A 251 -4.28 -25.10 -4.11
N VAL A 252 -4.23 -26.36 -3.64
CA VAL A 252 -3.70 -26.70 -2.31
C VAL A 252 -2.21 -26.38 -2.22
N LEU A 253 -1.41 -26.73 -3.24
CA LEU A 253 0.02 -26.41 -3.26
C LEU A 253 0.27 -24.90 -3.25
N ALA A 254 -0.48 -24.13 -4.05
CA ALA A 254 -0.39 -22.68 -4.06
C ALA A 254 -0.73 -22.06 -2.70
N TRP A 255 -1.74 -22.61 -2.00
CA TRP A 255 -2.10 -22.17 -0.65
C TRP A 255 -1.02 -22.49 0.39
N LEU A 256 -0.52 -23.73 0.41
CA LEU A 256 0.54 -24.15 1.34
C LEU A 256 1.82 -23.34 1.15
N LEU A 257 2.22 -23.07 -0.11
CA LEU A 257 3.34 -22.19 -0.42
C LEU A 257 3.10 -20.77 0.11
N GLY A 258 1.87 -20.25 -0.02
CA GLY A 258 1.50 -18.96 0.54
C GLY A 258 1.69 -18.90 2.06
N GLU A 259 1.25 -19.93 2.79
CA GLU A 259 1.43 -20.00 4.24
C GLU A 259 2.91 -20.10 4.65
N LEU A 260 3.69 -20.93 3.95
CA LEU A 260 5.12 -21.10 4.21
C LEU A 260 5.90 -19.79 4.01
N VAL A 261 5.63 -19.09 2.91
CA VAL A 261 6.25 -17.78 2.63
C VAL A 261 5.88 -16.78 3.71
N THR A 262 4.61 -16.73 4.12
CA THR A 262 4.13 -15.82 5.16
C THR A 262 4.80 -16.10 6.51
N LYS A 263 4.93 -17.38 6.88
CA LYS A 263 5.60 -17.81 8.12
C LYS A 263 7.10 -17.52 8.10
N TYR A 264 7.76 -17.72 6.95
CA TYR A 264 9.17 -17.39 6.76
C TYR A 264 9.44 -15.89 6.89
N TYR A 265 8.62 -15.07 6.22
CA TYR A 265 8.75 -13.60 6.28
C TYR A 265 8.50 -13.05 7.70
N SER A 266 7.50 -13.58 8.40
CA SER A 266 7.23 -13.25 9.80
C SER A 266 8.42 -13.58 10.72
N LYS A 267 9.07 -14.74 10.50
CA LYS A 267 10.25 -15.16 11.27
C LYS A 267 11.50 -14.30 10.99
N MET A 268 11.64 -13.78 9.76
CA MET A 268 12.72 -12.86 9.37
C MET A 268 12.52 -11.47 9.96
N LYS A 269 11.27 -10.96 10.02
CA LYS A 269 10.96 -9.64 10.59
C LYS A 269 11.12 -9.57 12.11
N ASN A 270 11.03 -10.71 12.80
CA ASN A 270 11.17 -10.83 14.26
C ASN A 270 12.60 -11.19 14.71
N LYS A 271 13.58 -11.09 13.81
CA LYS A 271 15.03 -11.24 14.08
C LYS A 271 15.73 -9.92 13.85
#